data_AF-A0A7S3ZL46-F1
#
_entry.id   AF-A0A7S3ZL46-F1
#
_cell.length_a   1.000
_cell.length_b   1.000
_cell.length_c   1.000
_cell.angle_alpha   90.00
_cell.angle_beta   90.00
_cell.angle_gamma   90.00
#
_symmetry.space_group_name_H-M   'P 1'
#
loop_
_entity.id
_entity.type
_entity.pdbx_description
1 polymer ?
#
loop_
_entity_poly.entity_id
_entity_poly.type
_entity_poly.pdbx_seq_one_letter_code
_entity_poly.pdbx_strand_id
1 'polypeptide(L)'
;MRPRVLCLCGLLGAGCSLTIYPPAPGDEVDATAHLSIDGRELPLVVEPGSGKRCDGHPALPSSRARFASDGTTRAILSLGATRGARLRAVGRDVRVDATNGSLAFVLDRPDHYVLRVAGRRFYFWVDPLAA
;
A
#
# COMPACT_ATOMS: atom_id res chain seq x y z
N MET A 1 -42.27 19.65 -1.50
CA MET A 1 -41.25 18.65 -1.91
C MET A 1 -40.00 19.42 -2.28
N ARG A 2 -38.93 19.34 -1.46
CA ARG A 2 -37.67 20.07 -1.68
C ARG A 2 -36.59 19.07 -2.13
N PRO A 3 -35.83 19.35 -3.20
CA PRO A 3 -34.77 18.47 -3.66
C PRO A 3 -33.62 18.48 -2.65
N ARG A 4 -33.18 17.28 -2.23
CA ARG A 4 -31.95 17.10 -1.46
C ARG A 4 -30.77 17.38 -2.37
N VAL A 5 -30.12 18.51 -2.14
CA VAL A 5 -28.83 18.87 -2.74
C VAL A 5 -27.81 17.83 -2.30
N LEU A 6 -27.36 17.01 -3.25
CA LEU A 6 -26.11 16.26 -3.14
C LEU A 6 -25.00 17.28 -2.91
N CYS A 7 -24.41 17.27 -1.71
CA CYS A 7 -23.22 18.05 -1.43
C CYS A 7 -22.07 17.44 -2.21
N LEU A 8 -21.89 17.93 -3.44
CA LEU A 8 -20.82 17.62 -4.38
C LEU A 8 -19.65 18.59 -4.13
N CYS A 9 -19.27 18.75 -2.85
CA CYS A 9 -18.12 19.52 -2.39
C CYS A 9 -17.07 18.52 -1.87
N GLY A 10 -15.87 18.37 -2.41
CA GLY A 10 -15.20 19.10 -3.47
C GLY A 10 -14.25 18.16 -4.21
N LEU A 11 -14.36 18.23 -5.53
CA LEU A 11 -13.59 17.48 -6.52
C LEU A 11 -12.29 18.21 -6.90
N LEU A 12 -11.82 19.19 -6.12
CA LEU A 12 -10.55 19.90 -6.30
C LEU A 12 -10.04 20.47 -4.97
N GLY A 13 -8.82 20.11 -4.55
CA GLY A 13 -7.91 21.09 -3.93
C GLY A 13 -7.55 21.00 -2.45
N ALA A 14 -7.99 20.00 -1.68
CA ALA A 14 -7.25 19.62 -0.48
C ALA A 14 -6.30 18.49 -0.92
N GLY A 15 -5.15 18.86 -1.49
CA GLY A 15 -4.14 17.88 -1.84
C GLY A 15 -3.78 17.12 -0.57
N CYS A 16 -4.14 15.83 -0.48
CA CYS A 16 -3.58 14.97 0.55
C CYS A 16 -2.07 15.12 0.42
N SER A 17 -1.45 15.64 1.46
CA SER A 17 -0.02 15.83 1.44
C SER A 17 0.59 14.44 1.56
N LEU A 18 1.50 14.12 0.64
CA LEU A 18 2.16 12.82 0.57
C LEU A 18 3.66 13.02 0.54
N THR A 19 4.33 12.60 1.61
CA THR A 19 5.79 12.58 1.70
C THR A 19 6.27 11.13 1.56
N ILE A 20 6.92 10.84 0.45
CA ILE A 20 7.51 9.53 0.16
C ILE A 20 8.91 9.50 0.75
N TYR A 21 9.21 8.50 1.57
CA TYR A 21 10.58 8.30 2.05
C TYR A 21 11.37 7.49 1.02
N PRO A 22 12.53 7.98 0.56
CA PRO A 22 13.38 7.21 -0.33
C PRO A 22 13.97 5.98 0.39
N PRO A 23 14.35 4.92 -0.33
CA PRO A 23 15.07 3.78 0.25
C PRO A 23 16.39 4.24 0.88
N ALA A 24 16.81 3.59 1.97
CA ALA A 24 18.10 3.87 2.58
C ALA A 24 19.24 3.29 1.72
N PRO A 25 20.48 3.81 1.85
CA PRO A 25 21.63 3.20 1.20
C PRO A 25 21.77 1.72 1.58
N GLY A 26 21.82 0.84 0.58
CA GLY A 26 21.91 -0.62 0.77
C GLY A 26 20.57 -1.35 0.82
N ASP A 27 19.44 -0.64 0.80
CA ASP A 27 18.12 -1.25 0.62
C ASP A 27 17.99 -1.84 -0.80
N GLU A 28 17.42 -3.04 -0.90
CA GLU A 28 17.03 -3.65 -2.17
C GLU A 28 15.57 -3.29 -2.49
N VAL A 29 15.30 -2.86 -3.73
CA VAL A 29 13.94 -2.57 -4.20
C VAL A 29 13.37 -3.81 -4.88
N ASP A 30 12.15 -4.17 -4.48
CA ASP A 30 11.41 -5.30 -5.04
C ASP A 30 10.96 -5.00 -6.47
N ALA A 31 11.67 -5.57 -7.45
CA ALA A 31 11.36 -5.42 -8.87
C ALA A 31 10.14 -6.26 -9.34
N THR A 32 9.54 -7.07 -8.47
CA THR A 32 8.44 -7.98 -8.84
C THR A 32 7.06 -7.44 -8.50
N ALA A 33 6.99 -6.27 -7.87
CA ALA A 33 5.75 -5.59 -7.52
C ALA A 33 5.91 -4.08 -7.61
N HIS A 34 4.84 -3.38 -7.99
CA HIS A 34 4.82 -1.92 -8.12
C HIS A 34 3.71 -1.35 -7.25
N LEU A 35 4.04 -0.36 -6.41
CA LEU A 35 3.08 0.35 -5.57
C LEU A 35 2.88 1.77 -6.10
N SER A 36 1.61 2.16 -6.30
CA SER A 36 1.21 3.53 -6.54
C SER A 36 0.30 4.02 -5.42
N ILE A 37 0.59 5.19 -4.86
CA ILE A 37 -0.27 5.90 -3.90
C ILE A 37 -0.73 7.20 -4.55
N ASP A 38 -2.03 7.36 -4.72
CA ASP A 38 -2.65 8.53 -5.36
C ASP A 38 -1.99 8.92 -6.70
N GLY A 39 -1.60 7.91 -7.49
CA GLY A 39 -0.96 8.09 -8.79
C GLY A 39 0.55 8.31 -8.76
N ARG A 40 1.18 8.36 -7.58
CA ARG A 40 2.64 8.48 -7.42
C ARG A 40 3.25 7.11 -7.13
N GLU A 41 4.30 6.75 -7.84
CA GLU A 41 5.01 5.49 -7.57
C GLU A 41 5.81 5.57 -6.27
N LEU A 42 5.71 4.53 -5.45
CA LEU A 42 6.45 4.37 -4.21
C LEU A 42 7.36 3.14 -4.31
N PRO A 43 8.62 3.25 -3.87
CA PRO A 43 9.50 2.11 -3.83
C PRO A 43 9.02 1.09 -2.79
N LEU A 44 8.98 -0.17 -3.18
CA LEU A 44 8.83 -1.30 -2.27
C LEU A 44 10.21 -1.83 -1.91
N VAL A 45 10.63 -1.64 -0.68
CA VAL A 45 11.92 -2.14 -0.17
C VAL A 45 11.75 -3.58 0.30
N VAL A 46 12.64 -4.48 -0.10
CA VAL A 46 12.68 -5.87 0.36
C VAL A 46 12.98 -5.91 1.86
N GLU A 47 12.20 -6.67 2.61
CA GLU A 47 12.42 -6.86 4.04
C GLU A 47 13.70 -7.66 4.29
N PRO A 48 14.60 -7.20 5.18
CA PRO A 48 15.82 -7.93 5.52
C PRO A 48 15.53 -9.38 5.96
N GLY A 49 16.25 -10.33 5.36
CA GLY A 49 16.07 -11.75 5.67
C GLY A 49 14.84 -12.40 5.01
N SER A 50 14.01 -11.65 4.28
CA SER A 50 12.96 -12.22 3.45
C SER A 50 13.56 -12.87 2.18
N GLY A 51 12.92 -13.92 1.67
CA GLY A 51 13.38 -14.66 0.49
C GLY A 51 14.41 -15.78 0.74
N LYS A 52 14.98 -15.89 1.94
CA LYS A 52 15.84 -17.02 2.33
C LYS A 52 15.02 -18.11 3.02
N ARG A 53 14.44 -19.04 2.26
CA ARG A 53 14.12 -20.36 2.84
C ARG A 53 15.30 -21.30 2.57
N CYS A 54 15.69 -22.06 3.57
CA CYS A 54 16.75 -23.06 3.47
C CYS A 54 16.35 -24.32 2.67
N ASP A 55 15.16 -24.33 2.05
CA ASP A 55 14.52 -25.50 1.40
C ASP A 55 14.55 -25.46 -0.13
N GLY A 56 15.38 -24.61 -0.73
CA GLY A 56 15.70 -24.64 -2.16
C GLY A 56 14.63 -24.08 -3.11
N HIS A 57 13.51 -23.55 -2.60
CA HIS A 57 12.52 -22.85 -3.41
C HIS A 57 12.69 -21.34 -3.25
N PRO A 58 12.82 -20.56 -4.34
CA PRO A 58 12.86 -19.10 -4.24
C PRO A 58 11.51 -18.60 -3.74
N ALA A 59 11.42 -18.34 -2.43
CA ALA A 59 10.29 -17.64 -1.85
C ALA A 59 10.39 -16.18 -2.31
N LEU A 60 9.36 -15.67 -2.99
CA LEU A 60 9.31 -14.25 -3.32
C LEU A 60 9.42 -13.42 -2.02
N PRO A 61 10.20 -12.32 -2.04
CA PRO A 61 10.47 -11.54 -0.84
C PRO A 61 9.19 -10.92 -0.29
N SER A 62 9.22 -10.65 1.02
CA SER A 62 8.28 -9.73 1.64
C SER A 62 8.82 -8.32 1.48
N SER A 63 7.94 -7.34 1.29
CA SER A 63 8.38 -5.99 0.91
C SER A 63 7.65 -4.96 1.76
N ARG A 64 8.23 -3.77 1.89
CA ARG A 64 7.69 -2.67 2.66
C ARG A 64 7.65 -1.37 1.89
N ALA A 65 6.67 -0.54 2.18
CA ALA A 65 6.70 0.88 1.85
C ALA A 65 6.40 1.69 3.11
N ARG A 66 7.04 2.86 3.21
CA ARG A 66 6.81 3.83 4.28
C ARG A 66 6.65 5.22 3.68
N PHE A 67 5.65 5.94 4.13
CA PHE A 67 5.38 7.31 3.69
C PHE A 67 4.56 8.03 4.76
N ALA A 68 4.50 9.36 4.70
CA ALA A 68 3.61 10.15 5.54
C ALA A 68 2.42 10.68 4.75
N SER A 69 1.25 10.67 5.37
CA SER A 69 0.03 11.29 4.85
C SER A 69 -0.86 11.85 5.97
N ASP A 70 -1.64 12.88 5.64
CA ASP A 70 -2.60 13.57 6.50
C ASP A 70 -4.04 13.19 6.17
N GLY A 71 -4.23 12.33 5.16
CA GLY A 71 -5.54 11.99 4.63
C GLY A 71 -5.66 10.53 4.22
N THR A 72 -6.84 10.22 3.71
CA THR A 72 -7.14 8.92 3.10
C THR A 72 -6.41 8.82 1.77
N THR A 73 -5.60 7.77 1.59
CA THR A 73 -4.83 7.57 0.36
C THR A 73 -5.30 6.32 -0.39
N ARG A 74 -5.38 6.42 -1.72
CA ARG A 74 -5.72 5.29 -2.58
C ARG A 74 -4.43 4.60 -3.01
N ALA A 75 -4.33 3.32 -2.68
CA ALA A 75 -3.20 2.48 -3.07
C ALA A 75 -3.58 1.51 -4.19
N ILE A 76 -2.66 1.33 -5.14
CA ILE A 76 -2.71 0.29 -6.17
C ILE A 76 -1.41 -0.49 -6.11
N LEU A 77 -1.50 -1.79 -5.83
CA LEU A 77 -0.38 -2.72 -5.87
C LEU A 77 -0.51 -3.63 -7.10
N SER A 78 0.44 -3.54 -8.04
CA SER A 78 0.52 -4.38 -9.23
C SER A 78 1.56 -5.47 -9.03
N LEU A 79 1.15 -6.75 -9.10
CA LEU A 79 2.04 -7.88 -8.84
C LEU A 79 1.71 -9.15 -9.66
N GLY A 80 0.74 -9.07 -10.59
CA GLY A 80 0.26 -10.19 -11.41
C GLY A 80 -0.61 -11.21 -10.67
N ALA A 81 -0.34 -11.48 -9.39
CA ALA A 81 -1.09 -12.43 -8.57
C ALA A 81 -1.97 -11.72 -7.53
N THR A 82 -3.30 -11.84 -7.66
CA THR A 82 -4.26 -11.12 -6.78
C THR A 82 -5.12 -12.04 -5.91
N ARG A 83 -5.12 -13.35 -6.20
CA ARG A 83 -5.99 -14.31 -5.52
C ARG A 83 -5.65 -14.43 -4.04
N GLY A 84 -6.67 -14.39 -3.19
CA GLY A 84 -6.54 -14.60 -1.75
C GLY A 84 -5.92 -13.42 -1.00
N ALA A 85 -5.87 -12.24 -1.63
CA ALA A 85 -5.41 -11.01 -0.99
C ALA A 85 -6.21 -10.70 0.29
N ARG A 86 -5.50 -10.45 1.39
CA ARG A 86 -6.07 -10.05 2.67
C ARG A 86 -5.25 -8.90 3.24
N LEU A 87 -5.86 -7.73 3.33
CA LEU A 87 -5.26 -6.54 3.95
C LEU A 87 -5.81 -6.36 5.35
N ARG A 88 -4.91 -6.09 6.30
CA ARG A 88 -5.26 -5.85 7.70
C ARG A 88 -4.53 -4.62 8.21
N ALA A 89 -5.20 -3.88 9.08
CA ALA A 89 -4.59 -2.88 9.95
C ALA A 89 -4.79 -3.34 11.41
N VAL A 90 -4.23 -2.62 12.38
CA VAL A 90 -4.36 -2.99 13.80
C VAL A 90 -5.85 -3.15 14.16
N GLY A 91 -6.24 -4.37 14.51
CA GLY A 91 -7.59 -4.74 14.93
C GLY A 91 -8.67 -4.77 13.85
N ARG A 92 -8.37 -4.61 12.55
CA ARG A 92 -9.39 -4.59 11.49
C ARG A 92 -8.94 -5.19 10.16
N ASP A 93 -9.87 -5.81 9.44
CA ASP A 93 -9.71 -6.16 8.03
C ASP A 93 -10.03 -4.92 7.16
N VAL A 94 -9.25 -4.72 6.09
CA VAL A 94 -9.44 -3.61 5.13
C VAL A 94 -9.87 -4.21 3.80
N ARG A 95 -10.84 -3.55 3.15
CA ARG A 95 -11.34 -3.99 1.84
C ARG A 95 -10.25 -3.86 0.77
N VAL A 96 -10.15 -4.89 -0.06
CA VAL A 96 -9.27 -4.93 -1.22
C VAL A 96 -10.10 -5.32 -2.42
N ASP A 97 -10.03 -4.52 -3.48
CA ASP A 97 -10.65 -4.81 -4.76
C ASP A 97 -9.57 -5.29 -5.74
N ALA A 98 -9.74 -6.48 -6.30
CA ALA A 98 -8.79 -7.09 -7.23
C ALA A 98 -9.24 -6.89 -8.68
N THR A 99 -8.33 -6.42 -9.54
CA THR A 99 -8.59 -6.28 -10.98
C THR A 99 -7.30 -6.41 -11.78
N ASN A 100 -7.31 -7.17 -12.87
CA ASN A 100 -6.23 -7.26 -13.87
C ASN A 100 -4.80 -7.33 -13.30
N GLY A 101 -4.53 -8.24 -12.37
CA GLY A 101 -3.18 -8.43 -11.78
C GLY A 101 -2.79 -7.38 -10.74
N SER A 102 -3.70 -6.47 -10.39
CA SER A 102 -3.53 -5.43 -9.38
C SER A 102 -4.55 -5.52 -8.26
N LEU A 103 -4.18 -4.95 -7.12
CA LEU A 103 -5.00 -4.81 -5.92
C LEU A 103 -5.17 -3.33 -5.62
N ALA A 104 -6.42 -2.87 -5.55
CA ALA A 104 -6.77 -1.52 -5.11
C ALA A 104 -7.31 -1.56 -3.68
N PHE A 105 -6.83 -0.65 -2.84
CA PHE A 105 -7.28 -0.52 -1.46
C PHE A 105 -7.11 0.91 -0.96
N VAL A 106 -7.74 1.21 0.16
CA VAL A 106 -7.73 2.54 0.77
C VAL A 106 -7.03 2.45 2.12
N LEU A 107 -6.03 3.31 2.33
CA LEU A 107 -5.33 3.48 3.60
C LEU A 107 -5.93 4.72 4.28
N ASP A 108 -6.78 4.47 5.26
CA ASP A 108 -7.74 5.47 5.78
C ASP A 108 -7.14 6.42 6.82
N ARG A 109 -6.03 6.04 7.45
CA ARG A 109 -5.35 6.79 8.52
C ARG A 109 -3.90 6.35 8.69
N PRO A 110 -3.07 7.15 9.39
CA PRO A 110 -1.76 6.69 9.88
C PRO A 110 -1.90 5.41 10.70
N ASP A 111 -1.25 4.34 10.24
CA ASP A 111 -1.34 3.00 10.81
C ASP A 111 -0.27 2.10 10.16
N HIS A 112 -0.17 0.86 10.67
CA HIS A 112 0.59 -0.21 10.04
C HIS A 112 -0.36 -1.22 9.40
N TYR A 113 -0.25 -1.35 8.08
CA TYR A 113 -1.06 -2.26 7.29
C TYR A 113 -0.23 -3.44 6.80
N VAL A 114 -0.83 -4.64 6.82
CA VAL A 114 -0.21 -5.88 6.34
C VAL A 114 -1.10 -6.52 5.30
N LEU A 115 -0.62 -6.58 4.06
CA LEU A 115 -1.24 -7.32 2.97
C LEU A 115 -0.61 -8.69 2.85
N ARG A 116 -1.43 -9.74 2.79
CA ARG A 116 -1.01 -11.11 2.46
C ARG A 116 -1.62 -11.49 1.13
N VAL A 117 -0.79 -11.87 0.15
CA VAL A 117 -1.25 -12.32 -1.17
C VAL A 117 -0.21 -13.26 -1.78
N ALA A 118 -0.66 -14.34 -2.42
CA ALA A 118 0.21 -15.30 -3.11
C ALA A 118 1.43 -15.79 -2.28
N GLY A 119 1.25 -15.99 -0.97
CA GLY A 119 2.34 -16.42 -0.07
C GLY A 119 3.32 -15.31 0.35
N ARG A 120 3.15 -14.09 -0.17
CA ARG A 120 3.97 -12.91 0.14
C ARG A 120 3.29 -12.03 1.19
N ARG A 121 4.10 -11.23 1.87
CA ARG A 121 3.63 -10.16 2.77
C ARG A 121 4.12 -8.82 2.25
N PHE A 122 3.21 -7.84 2.19
CA PHE A 122 3.56 -6.44 1.98
C PHE A 122 3.17 -5.66 3.22
N TYR A 123 4.10 -4.84 3.70
CA TYR A 123 3.92 -3.99 4.87
C TYR A 123 3.84 -2.53 4.43
N PHE A 124 2.83 -1.81 4.90
CA PHE A 124 2.68 -0.38 4.61
C PHE A 124 2.64 0.37 5.93
N TRP A 125 3.65 1.21 6.16
CA TRP A 125 3.71 2.13 7.30
C TRP A 125 3.30 3.51 6.85
N VAL A 126 2.16 3.97 7.35
CA VAL A 126 1.65 5.32 7.08
C VAL A 126 1.91 6.15 8.34
N ASP A 127 2.88 7.06 8.26
CA ASP A 127 3.16 8.00 9.32
C ASP A 127 2.21 9.21 9.23
N PRO A 128 1.88 9.87 10.35
CA PRO A 128 1.24 11.18 10.29
C PRO A 128 2.19 12.20 9.68
N LEU A 129 1.67 13.11 8.86
CA LEU A 129 2.42 14.31 8.48
C LEU A 129 2.70 15.14 9.74
N ALA A 130 3.97 15.55 9.91
CA ALA A 130 4.32 16.52 10.92
C ALA A 130 3.59 17.84 10.61
N ALA A 131 2.89 18.37 11.62
CA ALA A 131 2.16 19.64 11.55
C ALA A 131 3.12 20.83 11.41
#